data_AF-A0A7J7W1S2-F1
#
_entry.id   AF-A0A7J7W1S2-F1
#
_cell.length_a   1.000
_cell.length_b   1.000
_cell.length_c   1.000
_cell.angle_alpha   90.00
_cell.angle_beta   90.00
_cell.angle_gamma   90.00
#
_symmetry.space_group_name_H-M   'P 1'
#
loop_
_entity.id
_entity.type
_entity.pdbx_description
1 polymer ?
#
loop_
_entity_poly.entity_id
_entity_poly.type
_entity_poly.pdbx_seq_one_letter_code
_entity_poly.pdbx_strand_id
1 'polypeptide(L)'
;MCFRKEKTPPAKICSALLLLAAAGSLPFNDAQFDPDGYFWAVIHLLSVGAYKILQKSLKPSALSDIDQQYLNYIFSVALLAAAAHPTGDLLRALDFPFLYFYRFHGSCCASGLLGFLVTLSAVKLKSLVAPGQCAAWLLLAQVATAGSSVLLFEGVLTRAAVGCLLLGGLGEALLLFSERRGAPR
;
A
#
# COMPACT_ATOMS: atom_id res chain seq x y z
N MET A 1 -23.10 -20.81 22.20
CA MET A 1 -22.06 -20.01 21.49
C MET A 1 -22.76 -19.21 20.41
N CYS A 2 -23.26 -18.01 20.73
CA CYS A 2 -23.96 -17.18 19.76
C CYS A 2 -22.94 -16.46 18.89
N PHE A 3 -22.84 -16.84 17.61
CA PHE A 3 -22.25 -15.99 16.58
C PHE A 3 -23.11 -14.72 16.49
N ARG A 4 -22.72 -13.66 17.20
CA ARG A 4 -23.28 -12.32 17.00
C ARG A 4 -22.90 -11.93 15.57
N LYS A 5 -23.85 -12.08 14.64
CA LYS A 5 -23.72 -11.65 13.24
C LYS A 5 -23.61 -10.13 13.25
N GLU A 6 -22.38 -9.63 13.38
CA GLU A 6 -22.08 -8.21 13.31
C GLU A 6 -22.48 -7.73 11.92
N LYS A 7 -23.64 -7.06 11.81
CA LYS A 7 -24.10 -6.50 10.54
C LYS A 7 -23.08 -5.46 10.12
N THR A 8 -22.39 -5.68 9.01
CA THR A 8 -21.47 -4.69 8.45
C THR A 8 -22.26 -3.41 8.18
N PRO A 9 -21.79 -2.25 8.67
CA PRO A 9 -22.51 -1.00 8.48
C PRO A 9 -22.58 -0.65 6.99
N PRO A 10 -23.70 -0.07 6.51
CA PRO A 10 -23.91 0.21 5.08
C PRO A 10 -22.83 1.14 4.51
N ALA A 11 -22.27 2.04 5.31
CA ALA A 11 -21.17 2.90 4.91
C ALA A 11 -19.88 2.13 4.54
N LYS A 12 -19.57 1.03 5.26
CA LYS A 12 -18.42 0.18 4.92
C LYS A 12 -18.66 -0.60 3.63
N ILE A 13 -19.88 -1.07 3.39
CA ILE A 13 -20.26 -1.72 2.13
C ILE A 13 -20.15 -0.74 0.96
N CYS A 14 -20.71 0.47 1.12
CA CYS A 14 -20.63 1.53 0.12
C CYS A 14 -19.16 1.90 -0.19
N SER A 15 -18.35 2.11 0.85
CA SER A 15 -16.92 2.36 0.70
C SER A 15 -16.22 1.24 -0.10
N ALA A 16 -16.45 -0.03 0.26
CA ALA A 16 -15.88 -1.15 -0.47
C ALA A 16 -16.30 -1.17 -1.95
N LEU A 17 -17.56 -0.86 -2.26
CA LEU A 17 -18.05 -0.76 -3.64
C LEU A 17 -17.36 0.37 -4.41
N LEU A 18 -17.19 1.55 -3.78
CA LEU A 18 -16.47 2.68 -4.40
C LEU A 18 -15.02 2.32 -4.70
N LEU A 19 -14.33 1.68 -3.76
CA LEU A 19 -12.94 1.24 -3.92
C LEU A 19 -12.82 0.17 -5.01
N LEU A 20 -13.73 -0.81 -5.05
CA LEU A 20 -13.75 -1.83 -6.10
C LEU A 20 -14.04 -1.25 -7.48
N ALA A 21 -14.98 -0.32 -7.57
CA ALA A 21 -15.27 0.38 -8.82
C ALA A 21 -14.07 1.20 -9.29
N ALA A 22 -13.38 1.90 -8.38
CA ALA A 22 -12.17 2.65 -8.70
C ALA A 22 -11.04 1.73 -9.19
N ALA A 23 -10.72 0.67 -8.42
CA ALA A 23 -9.67 -0.28 -8.77
C ALA A 23 -9.97 -1.05 -10.07
N GLY A 24 -11.23 -1.42 -10.30
CA GLY A 24 -11.65 -2.13 -11.51
C GLY A 24 -11.71 -1.23 -12.75
N SER A 25 -12.01 0.06 -12.59
CA SER A 25 -12.07 1.00 -13.72
C SER A 25 -10.72 1.60 -14.09
N LEU A 26 -9.77 1.71 -13.14
CA LEU A 26 -8.47 2.34 -13.36
C LEU A 26 -7.70 1.74 -14.56
N PRO A 27 -7.56 0.41 -14.73
CA PRO A 27 -6.85 -0.18 -15.88
C PRO A 27 -7.39 0.26 -17.24
N PHE A 28 -8.71 0.50 -17.34
CA PHE A 28 -9.36 0.89 -18.60
C PHE A 28 -9.22 2.39 -18.90
N ASN A 29 -8.86 3.19 -17.91
CA ASN A 29 -8.82 4.65 -17.99
C ASN A 29 -7.40 5.22 -17.84
N ASP A 30 -6.42 4.35 -17.58
CA ASP A 30 -5.01 4.67 -17.46
C ASP A 30 -4.37 4.88 -18.84
N ALA A 31 -3.87 6.09 -19.09
CA ALA A 31 -3.16 6.41 -20.33
C ALA A 31 -1.81 5.69 -20.46
N GLN A 32 -1.26 5.19 -19.36
CA GLN A 32 0.00 4.48 -19.29
C GLN A 32 -0.21 3.02 -18.87
N PHE A 33 -1.32 2.42 -19.30
CA PHE A 33 -1.65 1.04 -18.98
C PHE A 33 -0.51 0.07 -19.31
N ASP A 34 -0.04 -0.64 -18.29
CA ASP A 34 0.99 -1.67 -18.39
C ASP A 34 0.46 -3.00 -17.83
N PRO A 35 0.21 -4.02 -18.67
CA PRO A 35 -0.40 -5.27 -18.23
C PRO A 35 0.45 -6.01 -17.18
N ASP A 36 1.78 -5.92 -17.27
CA ASP A 36 2.69 -6.53 -16.29
C ASP A 36 2.58 -5.82 -14.94
N GLY A 37 2.59 -4.49 -14.92
CA GLY A 37 2.39 -3.68 -13.72
C GLY A 37 1.06 -3.94 -13.03
N TYR A 38 -0.04 -4.02 -13.78
CA TYR A 38 -1.37 -4.36 -13.23
C TYR A 38 -1.45 -5.80 -12.73
N PHE A 39 -0.81 -6.76 -13.42
CA PHE A 39 -0.70 -8.13 -12.93
C PHE A 39 -0.02 -8.18 -11.55
N TRP A 40 1.14 -7.52 -11.41
CA TRP A 40 1.85 -7.45 -10.13
C TRP A 40 1.06 -6.69 -9.05
N ALA A 41 0.27 -5.67 -9.40
CA ALA A 41 -0.61 -4.97 -8.46
C ALA A 41 -1.69 -5.91 -7.88
N VAL A 42 -2.25 -6.82 -8.68
CA VAL A 42 -3.20 -7.84 -8.21
C VAL A 42 -2.52 -8.84 -7.27
N ILE A 43 -1.34 -9.34 -7.65
CA ILE A 43 -0.54 -10.24 -6.79
C ILE A 43 -0.22 -9.56 -5.45
N HIS A 44 0.15 -8.28 -5.48
CA HIS A 44 0.39 -7.48 -4.27
C HIS A 44 -0.86 -7.38 -3.39
N LEU A 45 -2.02 -7.06 -3.97
CA LEU A 45 -3.29 -6.96 -3.24
C LEU A 45 -3.64 -8.28 -2.54
N LEU A 46 -3.54 -9.40 -3.25
CA LEU A 46 -3.78 -10.73 -2.69
C LEU A 46 -2.78 -11.05 -1.57
N SER A 47 -1.50 -10.75 -1.76
CA SER A 47 -0.44 -11.02 -0.78
C SER A 47 -0.63 -10.21 0.50
N VAL A 48 -0.90 -8.91 0.39
CA VAL A 48 -1.18 -8.04 1.55
C VAL A 48 -2.46 -8.48 2.27
N GLY A 49 -3.49 -8.87 1.53
CA GLY A 49 -4.73 -9.41 2.08
C GLY A 49 -4.49 -10.70 2.87
N ALA A 50 -3.82 -11.67 2.26
CA ALA A 50 -3.45 -12.94 2.91
C ALA A 50 -2.58 -12.71 4.15
N TYR A 51 -1.58 -11.83 4.06
CA TYR A 51 -0.72 -11.47 5.18
C TYR A 51 -1.53 -10.90 6.35
N LYS A 52 -2.42 -9.93 6.12
CA LYS A 52 -3.26 -9.33 7.17
C LYS A 52 -4.21 -10.35 7.82
N ILE A 53 -4.79 -11.25 7.02
CA ILE A 53 -5.65 -12.33 7.52
C ILE A 53 -4.83 -13.29 8.40
N LEU A 54 -3.66 -13.72 7.92
CA LEU A 54 -2.79 -14.63 8.65
C LEU A 54 -2.28 -14.00 9.95
N GLN A 55 -1.84 -12.75 9.91
CA GLN A 55 -1.41 -11.98 11.08
C GLN A 55 -2.51 -11.91 12.14
N LYS A 56 -3.76 -11.64 11.73
CA LYS A 56 -4.91 -11.57 12.64
C LYS A 56 -5.28 -12.94 13.22
N SER A 57 -5.20 -14.00 12.41
CA SER A 57 -5.54 -15.37 12.82
C SER A 57 -4.50 -15.98 13.76
N LEU A 58 -3.22 -15.73 13.52
CA LEU A 58 -2.12 -16.30 14.30
C LEU A 58 -1.85 -15.58 15.63
N LYS A 59 -2.44 -14.39 15.85
CA LYS A 59 -2.29 -13.55 17.07
C LYS A 59 -0.88 -13.64 17.68
N PRO A 60 0.15 -13.03 17.05
CA PRO A 60 1.48 -12.97 17.65
C PRO A 60 1.47 -12.03 18.86
N SER A 61 0.93 -12.47 19.99
CA SER A 61 0.72 -11.66 21.21
C SER A 61 2.02 -11.35 21.98
N ALA A 62 3.17 -11.79 21.47
CA ALA A 62 4.47 -11.66 22.12
C ALA A 62 5.41 -10.64 21.45
N LEU A 63 5.10 -10.15 20.25
CA LEU A 63 5.98 -9.25 19.49
C LEU A 63 5.45 -7.83 19.54
N SER A 64 6.33 -6.85 19.75
CA SER A 64 5.97 -5.44 19.53
C SER A 64 5.80 -5.17 18.04
N ASP A 65 5.07 -4.10 17.69
CA ASP A 65 4.90 -3.69 16.29
C ASP A 65 6.26 -3.45 15.58
N ILE A 66 7.27 -3.04 16.34
CA ILE A 66 8.63 -2.83 15.86
C ILE A 66 9.34 -4.17 15.60
N ASP A 67 9.21 -5.13 16.52
CA ASP A 67 9.81 -6.47 16.34
C ASP A 67 9.20 -7.16 15.12
N GLN A 68 7.87 -7.05 14.97
CA GLN A 68 7.18 -7.59 13.82
C GLN A 68 7.65 -6.94 12.51
N GLN A 69 7.81 -5.61 12.50
CA GLN A 69 8.32 -4.89 11.34
C GLN A 69 9.76 -5.29 11.00
N TYR A 70 10.61 -5.48 12.01
CA TYR A 70 12.00 -5.92 11.84
C TYR A 70 12.07 -7.33 11.23
N LEU A 71 11.31 -8.28 11.78
CA LEU A 71 11.22 -9.63 11.24
C LEU A 71 10.68 -9.63 9.81
N ASN A 72 9.63 -8.85 9.53
CA ASN A 72 9.11 -8.68 8.18
C ASN A 72 10.18 -8.20 7.21
N TYR A 73 11.04 -7.25 7.60
CA TYR A 73 12.13 -6.78 6.75
C TYR A 73 13.16 -7.86 6.44
N ILE A 74 13.63 -8.60 7.45
CA ILE A 74 14.60 -9.69 7.25
C ILE A 74 14.04 -10.75 6.30
N PHE A 75 12.81 -11.20 6.57
CA PHE A 75 12.16 -12.19 5.71
C PHE A 75 11.90 -11.65 4.31
N SER A 76 11.51 -10.37 4.17
CA SER A 76 11.30 -9.75 2.86
C SER A 76 12.59 -9.71 2.06
N VAL A 77 13.72 -9.32 2.65
CA VAL A 77 15.03 -9.32 1.95
C VAL A 77 15.37 -10.73 1.47
N ALA A 78 15.23 -11.74 2.33
CA ALA A 78 15.52 -13.13 1.95
C ALA A 78 14.60 -13.64 0.83
N LEU A 79 13.28 -13.37 0.94
CA LEU A 79 12.30 -13.79 -0.06
C LEU A 79 12.46 -13.04 -1.39
N LEU A 80 12.68 -11.72 -1.37
CA LEU A 80 12.92 -10.94 -2.60
C LEU A 80 14.23 -11.35 -3.26
N ALA A 81 15.31 -11.58 -2.50
CA ALA A 81 16.57 -12.06 -3.08
C ALA A 81 16.41 -13.42 -3.74
N ALA A 82 15.66 -14.35 -3.12
CA ALA A 82 15.36 -15.65 -3.71
C ALA A 82 14.43 -15.54 -4.93
N ALA A 83 13.48 -14.60 -4.89
CA ALA A 83 12.52 -14.38 -5.98
C ALA A 83 13.14 -13.64 -7.18
N ALA A 84 14.19 -12.83 -6.97
CA ALA A 84 14.79 -11.99 -8.02
C ALA A 84 15.28 -12.79 -9.23
N HIS A 85 15.71 -14.04 -9.05
CA HIS A 85 16.10 -14.91 -10.16
C HIS A 85 14.88 -15.40 -10.97
N PRO A 86 13.88 -16.09 -10.39
CA PRO A 86 12.71 -16.56 -11.14
C PRO A 86 11.79 -15.44 -11.65
N THR A 87 11.77 -14.25 -11.04
CA THR A 87 11.04 -13.09 -11.58
C THR A 87 11.78 -12.40 -12.73
N GLY A 88 13.05 -12.75 -12.96
CA GLY A 88 13.90 -12.15 -13.98
C GLY A 88 14.50 -10.79 -13.59
N ASP A 89 14.25 -10.31 -12.37
CA ASP A 89 14.77 -9.01 -11.90
C ASP A 89 16.29 -9.00 -11.83
N LEU A 90 16.91 -10.12 -11.45
CA LEU A 90 18.36 -10.26 -11.43
C LEU A 90 18.97 -10.13 -12.84
N LEU A 91 18.37 -10.80 -13.83
CA LEU A 91 18.85 -10.75 -15.22
C LEU A 91 18.65 -9.34 -15.80
N ARG A 92 17.48 -8.75 -15.59
CA ARG A 92 17.18 -7.37 -16.01
C ARG A 92 18.12 -6.35 -15.37
N ALA A 93 18.49 -6.55 -14.10
CA ALA A 93 19.44 -5.67 -13.42
C ALA A 93 20.85 -5.76 -14.02
N LEU A 94 21.29 -6.95 -14.46
CA LEU A 94 22.58 -7.14 -15.14
C LEU A 94 22.64 -6.43 -16.50
N ASP A 95 21.51 -6.36 -17.21
CA ASP A 95 21.38 -5.64 -18.48
C ASP A 95 21.22 -4.12 -18.31
N PHE A 96 21.12 -3.62 -17.07
CA PHE A 96 20.88 -2.19 -16.82
C PHE A 96 22.14 -1.35 -17.07
N PRO A 97 22.10 -0.38 -18.00
CA PRO A 97 23.31 0.34 -18.45
C PRO A 97 23.99 1.18 -17.37
N PHE A 98 23.24 1.58 -16.32
CA PHE A 98 23.78 2.38 -15.22
C PHE A 98 24.11 1.57 -13.97
N LEU A 99 24.08 0.23 -14.05
CA LEU A 99 24.26 -0.66 -12.90
C LEU A 99 25.53 -0.31 -12.09
N TYR A 100 26.63 -0.02 -12.79
CA TYR A 100 27.94 0.25 -12.18
C TYR A 100 28.19 1.71 -11.80
N PHE A 101 27.20 2.60 -12.00
CA PHE A 101 27.35 4.01 -11.66
C PHE A 101 27.13 4.23 -10.16
N TYR A 102 28.07 4.89 -9.48
CA TYR A 102 27.93 5.22 -8.05
C TYR A 102 26.65 6.02 -7.74
N ARG A 103 26.16 6.83 -8.71
CA ARG A 103 24.90 7.57 -8.59
C ARG A 103 23.70 6.64 -8.50
N PHE A 104 23.72 5.54 -9.26
CA PHE A 104 22.67 4.52 -9.21
C PHE A 104 22.64 3.87 -7.83
N HIS A 105 23.77 3.33 -7.37
CA HIS A 105 23.86 2.73 -6.03
C HIS A 105 23.53 3.71 -4.90
N GLY A 106 24.05 4.94 -4.96
CA GLY A 106 23.75 5.99 -3.99
C GLY A 106 22.26 6.32 -3.93
N SER A 107 21.58 6.34 -5.09
CA SER A 107 20.14 6.56 -5.17
C SER A 107 19.33 5.40 -4.58
N CYS A 108 19.73 4.15 -4.84
CA CYS A 108 19.12 2.95 -4.25
C CYS A 108 19.31 2.90 -2.73
N CYS A 109 20.50 3.25 -2.23
CA CYS A 109 20.75 3.33 -0.78
C CYS A 109 19.92 4.43 -0.13
N ALA A 110 19.85 5.61 -0.76
CA ALA A 110 19.07 6.74 -0.25
C ALA A 110 17.57 6.41 -0.22
N SER A 111 17.02 5.84 -1.29
CA SER A 111 15.61 5.45 -1.35
C SER A 111 15.28 4.32 -0.36
N GLY A 112 16.16 3.33 -0.22
CA GLY A 112 16.02 2.26 0.77
C GLY A 112 16.01 2.78 2.21
N LEU A 113 16.95 3.68 2.56
CA LEU A 113 17.01 4.29 3.89
C LEU A 113 15.78 5.16 4.17
N LEU A 114 15.37 5.99 3.20
CA LEU A 114 14.17 6.83 3.33
C LEU A 114 12.91 5.97 3.49
N GLY A 115 12.75 4.91 2.70
CA GLY A 115 11.63 3.96 2.81
C GLY A 115 11.58 3.26 4.17
N PHE A 116 12.74 2.85 4.70
CA PHE A 116 12.85 2.29 6.04
C PHE A 116 12.41 3.30 7.11
N LEU A 117 12.93 4.53 7.07
CA LEU A 117 12.59 5.59 8.03
C LEU A 117 11.11 5.94 7.98
N VAL A 118 10.53 6.09 6.78
CA VAL A 118 9.08 6.37 6.61
C VAL A 118 8.24 5.27 7.23
N THR A 119 8.58 4.01 6.99
CA THR A 119 7.83 2.87 7.54
C THR A 119 7.97 2.80 9.06
N LEU A 120 9.17 3.01 9.60
CA LEU A 120 9.41 3.05 11.04
C LEU A 120 8.62 4.20 11.70
N SER A 121 8.66 5.39 11.11
CA SER A 121 7.87 6.53 11.55
C SER A 121 6.37 6.25 11.47
N ALA A 122 5.89 5.55 10.43
CA ALA A 122 4.49 5.17 10.32
C ALA A 122 4.05 4.19 11.42
N VAL A 123 4.88 3.20 11.77
CA VAL A 123 4.62 2.29 12.90
C VAL A 123 4.61 3.05 14.22
N LYS A 124 5.61 3.91 14.45
CA LYS A 124 5.67 4.75 15.66
C LYS A 124 4.47 5.69 15.75
N LEU A 125 4.08 6.32 14.64
CA LEU A 125 2.90 7.20 14.59
C LEU A 125 1.64 6.44 14.97
N LYS A 126 1.43 5.23 14.41
CA LYS A 126 0.29 4.35 14.76
C LYS A 126 0.22 4.04 16.25
N SER A 127 1.35 3.90 16.93
CA SER A 127 1.38 3.66 18.39
C SER A 127 1.11 4.90 19.25
N LEU A 128 1.28 6.11 18.69
CA LEU A 128 1.20 7.37 19.44
C LEU A 128 -0.13 8.12 19.24
N VAL A 129 -0.83 7.90 18.13
CA VAL A 129 -2.06 8.63 17.81
C VAL A 129 -3.28 7.70 17.73
N ALA A 130 -4.47 8.29 17.91
CA ALA A 130 -5.72 7.55 17.75
C ALA A 130 -5.83 6.95 16.34
N PRO A 131 -6.36 5.71 16.17
CA PRO A 131 -6.42 5.03 14.87
C PRO A 131 -7.06 5.87 13.76
N GLY A 132 -8.15 6.57 14.07
CA GLY A 132 -8.85 7.44 13.11
C GLY A 132 -8.08 8.71 12.73
N GLN A 133 -7.16 9.21 13.57
CA GLN A 133 -6.24 10.28 13.22
C GLN A 133 -5.08 9.76 12.38
N CYS A 134 -4.49 8.63 12.77
CA CYS A 134 -3.42 7.99 11.99
C CYS A 134 -3.88 7.69 10.56
N ALA A 135 -5.07 7.15 10.40
CA ALA A 135 -5.58 6.75 9.10
C ALA A 135 -5.94 7.97 8.23
N ALA A 136 -6.35 9.10 8.83
CA ALA A 136 -6.50 10.38 8.13
C ALA A 136 -5.14 10.95 7.65
N TRP A 137 -4.09 10.88 8.48
CA TRP A 137 -2.74 11.28 8.08
C TRP A 137 -2.18 10.41 6.95
N LEU A 138 -2.44 9.10 6.97
CA LEU A 138 -2.05 8.20 5.89
C LEU A 138 -2.80 8.50 4.58
N LEU A 139 -4.10 8.80 4.66
CA LEU A 139 -4.87 9.22 3.47
C LEU A 139 -4.33 10.53 2.88
N LEU A 140 -4.03 11.52 3.73
CA LEU A 140 -3.42 12.77 3.30
C LEU A 140 -2.08 12.53 2.60
N ALA A 141 -1.22 11.70 3.21
CA ALA A 141 0.07 11.34 2.64
C ALA A 141 -0.09 10.66 1.28
N GLN A 142 -1.04 9.72 1.14
CA GLN A 142 -1.32 9.04 -0.13
C GLN A 142 -1.74 10.01 -1.23
N VAL A 143 -2.65 10.95 -0.93
CA VAL A 143 -3.10 11.97 -1.90
C VAL A 143 -1.94 12.90 -2.28
N ALA A 144 -1.14 13.34 -1.31
CA ALA A 144 0.02 14.18 -1.56
C ALA A 144 1.08 13.45 -2.41
N THR A 145 1.33 12.17 -2.15
CA THR A 145 2.26 11.34 -2.93
C THR A 145 1.74 11.12 -4.35
N ALA A 146 0.46 10.80 -4.53
CA ALA A 146 -0.13 10.62 -5.85
C ALA A 146 -0.05 11.92 -6.69
N GLY A 147 -0.42 13.06 -6.10
CA GLY A 147 -0.33 14.37 -6.77
C GLY A 147 1.11 14.77 -7.10
N SER A 148 2.03 14.60 -6.14
CA SER A 148 3.45 14.92 -6.35
C SER A 148 4.08 14.01 -7.41
N SER A 149 3.68 12.74 -7.49
CA SER A 149 4.17 11.80 -8.50
C SER A 149 3.82 12.30 -9.92
N VAL A 150 2.57 12.71 -10.15
CA VAL A 150 2.14 13.26 -11.44
C VAL A 150 2.94 14.52 -11.80
N LEU A 151 3.19 15.40 -10.84
CA LEU A 151 3.94 16.64 -11.05
C LEU A 151 5.43 16.41 -11.31
N LEU A 152 6.06 15.48 -10.60
CA LEU A 152 7.51 15.23 -10.67
C LEU A 152 7.90 14.35 -11.87
N PHE A 153 7.03 13.44 -12.29
CA PHE A 153 7.29 12.47 -13.37
C PHE A 153 6.54 12.79 -14.66
N GLU A 154 5.97 13.99 -14.78
CA GLU A 154 5.19 14.43 -15.95
C GLU A 154 4.13 13.39 -16.38
N GLY A 155 3.43 12.83 -15.41
CA GLY A 155 2.44 11.77 -15.63
C GLY A 155 1.26 12.25 -16.48
N VAL A 156 0.84 11.44 -17.46
CA VAL A 156 -0.33 11.75 -18.30
C VAL A 156 -1.60 11.40 -17.55
N LEU A 157 -2.29 12.41 -17.02
CA LEU A 157 -3.51 12.21 -16.25
C LEU A 157 -4.76 12.51 -17.08
N THR A 158 -5.50 11.45 -17.46
CA THR A 158 -6.76 11.59 -18.18
C THR A 158 -7.89 12.02 -17.24
N ARG A 159 -8.93 12.68 -17.78
CA ARG A 159 -10.13 13.03 -17.00
C ARG A 159 -10.78 11.79 -16.36
N ALA A 160 -10.74 10.66 -17.05
CA ALA A 160 -11.29 9.41 -16.55
C ALA A 160 -10.43 8.82 -15.41
N ALA A 161 -9.09 8.86 -15.53
CA ALA A 161 -8.18 8.47 -14.45
C ALA A 161 -8.34 9.36 -13.21
N VAL A 162 -8.53 10.68 -13.37
CA VAL A 162 -8.90 11.57 -12.26
C VAL A 162 -10.19 11.10 -11.59
N GLY A 163 -11.20 10.71 -12.39
CA GLY A 163 -12.45 10.14 -11.89
C GLY A 163 -12.22 8.90 -11.03
N CYS A 164 -11.39 7.96 -11.49
CA CYS A 164 -11.02 6.76 -10.73
C CYS A 164 -10.31 7.10 -9.41
N LEU A 165 -9.36 8.05 -9.43
CA LEU A 165 -8.64 8.50 -8.24
C LEU A 165 -9.57 9.18 -7.21
N LEU A 166 -10.48 10.04 -7.67
CA LEU A 166 -11.47 10.69 -6.80
C LEU A 166 -12.44 9.68 -6.21
N LEU A 167 -12.90 8.71 -6.99
CA LEU A 167 -13.78 7.64 -6.53
C LEU A 167 -13.10 6.78 -5.45
N GLY A 168 -11.82 6.43 -5.66
CA GLY A 168 -11.01 5.71 -4.69
C GLY A 168 -10.79 6.52 -3.40
N GLY A 169 -10.43 7.80 -3.53
CA GLY A 169 -10.24 8.71 -2.40
C GLY A 169 -11.53 8.91 -1.58
N LEU A 170 -12.68 9.03 -2.25
CA LEU A 170 -13.99 9.08 -1.59
C LEU A 170 -14.30 7.77 -0.84
N GLY A 171 -14.01 6.62 -1.47
CA GLY A 171 -14.15 5.30 -0.86
C GLY A 171 -13.35 5.17 0.43
N GLU A 172 -12.07 5.55 0.41
CA GLU A 172 -11.20 5.56 1.59
C GLU A 172 -11.70 6.55 2.66
N ALA A 173 -12.03 7.78 2.29
CA ALA A 173 -12.55 8.77 3.23
C ALA A 173 -13.84 8.31 3.92
N LEU A 174 -14.73 7.64 3.19
CA LEU A 174 -15.96 7.06 3.73
C LEU A 174 -15.65 5.90 4.70
N LEU A 175 -14.64 5.08 4.41
CA LEU A 175 -14.18 4.01 5.30
C LEU A 175 -13.72 4.60 6.63
N LEU A 176 -12.83 5.59 6.59
CA LEU A 176 -12.29 6.28 7.75
C LEU A 176 -13.39 6.89 8.61
N PHE A 177 -14.36 7.54 7.98
CA PHE A 177 -15.49 8.16 8.67
C PHE A 177 -16.38 7.11 9.34
N SER A 178 -16.63 5.98 8.67
CA SER A 178 -17.39 4.87 9.24
C SER A 178 -16.68 4.22 10.42
N GLU A 179 -15.36 4.13 10.41
CA GLU A 179 -14.57 3.58 11.52
C GLU A 179 -14.57 4.53 12.73
N ARG A 180 -14.46 5.84 12.51
CA ARG A 180 -14.58 6.84 13.59
C ARG A 180 -15.96 6.82 14.27
N ARG A 181 -17.04 6.63 13.52
CA ARG A 181 -18.40 6.55 14.10
C ARG A 181 -18.67 5.24 14.86
N GLY A 182 -17.93 4.18 14.59
CA GLY A 182 -18.13 2.86 15.19
C GLY A 182 -17.33 2.60 16.48
N ALA A 183 -16.37 3.46 16.82
CA ALA A 183 -15.58 3.34 18.05
C ALA A 183 -16.38 3.88 19.27
N PRO A 184 -16.46 3.14 20.39
CA PRO A 184 -17.03 3.68 21.63
C PRO A 184 -16.18 4.86 22.10
N ARG A 185 -16.84 5.92 22.59
CA ARG A 185 -16.19 7.10 23.19
C ARG A 185 -15.54 6.74 24.53
#